data_AF-A0AAD4S7Z2-F1
#
_entry.id   AF-A0AAD4S7Z2-F1
#
_cell.length_a   1.000
_cell.length_b   1.000
_cell.length_c   1.000
_cell.angle_alpha   90.00
_cell.angle_beta   90.00
_cell.angle_gamma   90.00
#
_symmetry.space_group_name_H-M   'P 1'
#
loop_
_entity.id
_entity.type
_entity.pdbx_description
1 polymer ?
#
loop_
_entity_poly.entity_id
_entity_poly.type
_entity_poly.pdbx_seq_one_letter_code
_entity_poly.pdbx_strand_id
1 'polypeptide(L)'
;MELAHSFTSTPPIKNYPNNTTPFSFYSTSQFSIFRKNPCFISKGKVSMSSSAQNSSSISSSSPVGGVTNEGLEDSLPGVAGQNDLLIVGPGVLGQIVAQQWRKEHPGCQIYGQTMTTDHHDDLVKAGIIPSLRGSETSYKCPYVIFCAPPSRTADYPADVRLAASNWNGEGSFVFTSSSAPYDCNDNGSCDENSPVVPVGRSPRTDVLLKAEKVVLEVGGCVVRLAGLYISFIDGSLI
;
A
#
# COMPACT_ATOMS: atom_id res chain seq x y z
N MET A 1 -37.95 63.84 -2.36
CA MET A 1 -37.26 63.52 -1.09
C MET A 1 -37.98 62.32 -0.50
N GLU A 2 -37.48 61.12 -0.77
CA GLU A 2 -37.85 59.91 -0.03
C GLU A 2 -36.70 58.91 -0.19
N LEU A 3 -36.25 58.37 0.94
CA LEU A 3 -34.99 57.66 1.13
C LEU A 3 -35.15 56.17 0.84
N ALA A 4 -34.19 55.62 0.09
CA ALA A 4 -34.01 54.19 -0.08
C ALA A 4 -33.39 53.57 1.18
N HIS A 5 -34.03 52.53 1.74
CA HIS A 5 -33.43 51.69 2.78
C HIS A 5 -32.94 50.38 2.16
N SER A 6 -31.62 50.27 2.02
CA SER A 6 -30.90 49.04 1.71
C SER A 6 -30.73 48.23 3.00
N PHE A 7 -31.16 46.97 3.01
CA PHE A 7 -30.87 46.01 4.08
C PHE A 7 -29.68 45.14 3.68
N THR A 8 -28.49 45.47 4.18
CA THR A 8 -27.33 44.58 4.22
C THR A 8 -27.34 43.84 5.56
N SER A 9 -27.60 42.53 5.53
CA SER A 9 -27.44 41.64 6.69
C SER A 9 -26.12 40.89 6.55
N THR A 10 -25.15 41.18 7.43
CA THR A 10 -23.96 40.36 7.64
C THR A 10 -24.25 39.31 8.73
N PRO A 11 -23.83 38.05 8.57
CA PRO A 11 -24.03 37.04 9.61
C PRO A 11 -23.04 37.22 10.77
N PRO A 12 -23.41 36.83 12.01
CA PRO A 12 -22.57 37.03 13.18
C PRO A 12 -21.40 36.04 13.24
N ILE A 13 -20.22 36.58 13.55
CA ILE A 13 -18.99 35.82 13.83
C ILE A 13 -19.12 35.15 15.20
N LYS A 14 -19.08 33.81 15.24
CA LYS A 14 -18.95 33.04 16.49
C LYS A 14 -17.47 32.94 16.88
N ASN A 15 -17.09 33.63 17.94
CA ASN A 15 -15.78 33.47 18.58
C ASN A 15 -15.80 32.23 19.48
N TYR A 16 -14.93 31.25 19.21
CA TYR A 16 -14.65 30.15 20.13
C TYR A 16 -13.45 30.52 21.02
N PRO A 17 -13.50 30.28 22.34
CA PRO A 17 -12.37 30.53 23.22
C PRO A 17 -11.25 29.50 23.01
N ASN A 18 -10.02 30.01 22.81
CA ASN A 18 -8.79 29.23 22.80
C ASN A 18 -8.47 28.73 24.22
N ASN A 19 -8.75 27.46 24.50
CA ASN A 19 -8.21 26.79 25.68
C ASN A 19 -7.00 25.93 25.28
N THR A 20 -5.83 26.56 25.31
CA THR A 20 -4.53 25.90 25.24
C THR A 20 -4.25 25.23 26.58
N THR A 21 -4.27 23.89 26.62
CA THR A 21 -3.53 23.12 27.63
C THR A 21 -2.74 22.02 26.91
N PRO A 22 -1.45 21.83 27.20
CA PRO A 22 -0.63 20.84 26.52
C PRO A 22 -0.83 19.48 27.18
N PHE A 23 -1.63 18.60 26.56
CA PHE A 23 -1.53 17.17 26.84
C PHE A 23 -0.38 16.60 26.02
N SER A 24 0.78 16.49 26.66
CA SER A 24 1.91 15.72 26.17
C SER A 24 1.57 14.24 26.27
N PHE A 25 1.37 13.59 25.13
CA PHE A 25 1.58 12.15 25.00
C PHE A 25 2.79 11.95 24.10
N TYR A 26 3.97 11.83 24.72
CA TYR A 26 5.07 11.13 24.07
C TYR A 26 4.67 9.66 23.98
N SER A 27 4.16 9.25 22.82
CA SER A 27 4.07 7.84 22.44
C SER A 27 5.09 7.59 21.34
N THR A 28 6.30 7.25 21.74
CA THR A 28 7.27 6.61 20.85
C THR A 28 6.82 5.18 20.59
N SER A 29 5.82 5.01 19.73
CA SER A 29 5.47 3.71 19.17
C SER A 29 6.27 3.53 17.88
N GLN A 30 7.36 2.76 17.97
CA GLN A 30 8.04 2.22 16.79
C GLN A 30 7.08 1.25 16.10
N PHE A 31 6.35 1.72 15.09
CA PHE A 31 5.55 0.86 14.23
C PHE A 31 6.46 0.03 13.34
N SER A 32 6.85 -1.14 13.84
CA SER A 32 7.46 -2.19 13.00
C SER A 32 6.34 -2.92 12.25
N ILE A 33 5.90 -2.34 11.13
CA ILE A 33 4.81 -2.87 10.28
C ILE A 33 5.24 -4.17 9.56
N PHE A 34 6.52 -4.52 9.58
CA PHE A 34 7.06 -5.71 8.94
C PHE A 34 7.60 -6.72 9.96
N ARG A 35 6.77 -7.15 10.92
CA ARG A 35 7.03 -8.43 11.60
C ARG A 35 6.51 -9.57 10.74
N LYS A 36 7.38 -10.56 10.47
CA LYS A 36 7.00 -11.85 9.91
C LYS A 36 5.93 -12.47 10.80
N ASN A 37 4.65 -12.34 10.46
CA ASN A 37 3.59 -13.12 11.08
C ASN A 37 3.56 -14.50 10.40
N PRO A 38 3.84 -15.59 11.12
CA PRO A 38 3.57 -16.92 10.60
C PRO A 38 2.06 -17.15 10.67
N CYS A 39 1.35 -16.96 9.56
CA CYS A 39 -0.03 -17.43 9.48
C CYS A 39 0.01 -18.96 9.41
N PHE A 40 -0.18 -19.62 10.56
CA PHE A 40 -0.38 -21.06 10.66
C PHE A 40 -1.76 -21.41 10.08
N ILE A 41 -1.80 -21.73 8.80
CA ILE A 41 -2.90 -22.50 8.21
C ILE A 41 -2.45 -23.96 8.13
N SER A 42 -2.98 -24.77 9.04
CA SER A 42 -2.86 -26.23 9.02
C SER A 42 -3.46 -26.78 7.72
N LYS A 43 -2.60 -27.17 6.77
CA LYS A 43 -3.01 -27.98 5.62
C LYS A 43 -3.13 -29.43 6.07
N GLY A 44 -4.37 -29.92 6.14
CA GLY A 44 -4.67 -31.33 6.37
C GLY A 44 -3.98 -32.21 5.33
N LYS A 45 -3.29 -33.25 5.81
CA LYS A 45 -2.68 -34.31 4.99
C LYS A 45 -3.78 -35.16 4.37
N VAL A 46 -3.82 -35.23 3.04
CA VAL A 46 -4.37 -36.38 2.31
C VAL A 46 -3.19 -37.16 1.71
N SER A 47 -3.04 -38.40 2.18
CA SER A 47 -2.03 -39.35 1.75
C SER A 47 -2.56 -40.13 0.56
N MET A 48 -1.80 -40.20 -0.53
CA MET A 48 -1.90 -41.28 -1.50
C MET A 48 -0.49 -41.76 -1.86
N SER A 49 -0.27 -43.06 -1.66
CA SER A 49 0.95 -43.79 -1.93
C SER A 49 0.98 -44.27 -3.38
N SER A 50 2.14 -44.15 -4.04
CA SER A 50 2.62 -45.19 -4.96
C SER A 50 4.11 -45.02 -5.24
N SER A 51 4.82 -46.12 -5.02
CA SER A 51 6.23 -46.42 -5.26
C SER A 51 6.60 -46.53 -6.74
N ALA A 52 7.81 -46.08 -7.11
CA ALA A 52 8.71 -46.84 -7.97
C ALA A 52 10.12 -46.22 -7.91
N GLN A 53 11.10 -47.06 -7.59
CA GLN A 53 12.52 -46.78 -7.73
C GLN A 53 12.93 -46.97 -9.19
N ASN A 54 13.88 -46.16 -9.68
CA ASN A 54 14.96 -46.70 -10.50
C ASN A 54 16.19 -45.79 -10.45
N SER A 55 17.33 -46.43 -10.20
CA SER A 55 18.66 -45.85 -10.10
C SER A 55 19.49 -46.27 -11.30
N SER A 56 20.23 -45.34 -11.92
CA SER A 56 21.52 -45.63 -12.56
C SER A 56 22.30 -44.34 -12.85
N SER A 57 23.55 -44.35 -12.36
CA SER A 57 24.75 -43.53 -12.64
C SER A 57 25.10 -43.43 -14.15
N ILE A 58 26.05 -42.68 -14.72
CA ILE A 58 27.37 -42.08 -14.42
C ILE A 58 27.60 -41.06 -15.59
N SER A 59 28.24 -39.88 -15.51
CA SER A 59 29.68 -39.66 -15.78
C SER A 59 29.99 -38.18 -16.06
N SER A 60 31.22 -37.81 -15.72
CA SER A 60 31.93 -36.52 -15.71
C SER A 60 32.57 -36.08 -17.05
N SER A 61 32.74 -34.75 -17.26
CA SER A 61 33.96 -34.15 -17.85
C SER A 61 34.01 -32.61 -17.74
N SER A 62 35.16 -32.07 -17.31
CA SER A 62 35.65 -30.68 -17.53
C SER A 62 36.95 -30.76 -18.38
N PRO A 63 37.76 -29.70 -18.65
CA PRO A 63 37.59 -28.23 -18.63
C PRO A 63 38.10 -27.54 -19.94
N VAL A 64 38.13 -26.19 -19.95
CA VAL A 64 38.88 -25.20 -20.80
C VAL A 64 37.88 -24.08 -21.17
N GLY A 65 38.08 -22.79 -20.94
CA GLY A 65 39.27 -21.95 -20.80
C GLY A 65 39.03 -20.73 -21.69
N GLY A 66 38.88 -19.52 -21.13
CA GLY A 66 38.60 -18.32 -21.91
C GLY A 66 38.39 -17.08 -21.06
N VAL A 67 39.45 -16.28 -20.94
CA VAL A 67 39.49 -14.91 -20.40
C VAL A 67 38.78 -13.97 -21.37
N THR A 68 37.94 -13.04 -20.89
CA THR A 68 38.04 -11.58 -21.13
C THR A 68 36.73 -10.84 -20.82
N ASN A 69 36.89 -9.73 -20.10
CA ASN A 69 36.17 -8.45 -20.16
C ASN A 69 35.33 -8.04 -18.94
N GLU A 70 35.94 -7.11 -18.19
CA GLU A 70 35.29 -6.00 -17.50
C GLU A 70 34.23 -5.29 -18.37
N GLY A 71 33.09 -4.94 -17.76
CA GLY A 71 32.18 -3.90 -18.28
C GLY A 71 30.69 -4.25 -18.23
N LEU A 72 29.95 -3.42 -17.50
CA LEU A 72 28.48 -3.35 -17.37
C LEU A 72 27.78 -4.52 -16.66
N GLU A 73 27.46 -4.31 -15.38
CA GLU A 73 26.24 -4.88 -14.81
C GLU A 73 25.03 -4.25 -15.52
N ASP A 74 24.67 -4.86 -16.65
CA ASP A 74 23.32 -4.76 -17.18
C ASP A 74 22.43 -5.56 -16.23
N SER A 75 21.58 -4.86 -15.48
CA SER A 75 20.64 -5.48 -14.56
C SER A 75 19.76 -6.45 -15.33
N LEU A 76 19.92 -7.75 -15.09
CA LEU A 76 19.09 -8.79 -15.70
C LEU A 76 17.61 -8.44 -15.51
N PRO A 77 16.81 -8.34 -16.59
CA PRO A 77 15.38 -8.17 -16.46
C PRO A 77 14.80 -9.49 -15.93
N GLY A 78 14.40 -9.52 -14.67
CA GLY A 78 13.61 -10.65 -14.15
C GLY A 78 13.71 -10.94 -12.66
N VAL A 79 14.63 -10.35 -11.92
CA VAL A 79 14.73 -10.58 -10.47
C VAL A 79 14.49 -9.26 -9.75
N ALA A 80 13.30 -9.10 -9.18
CA ALA A 80 13.05 -8.01 -8.25
C ALA A 80 14.02 -8.14 -7.07
N GLY A 81 14.59 -7.02 -6.63
CA GLY A 81 15.39 -6.96 -5.42
C GLY A 81 14.58 -7.47 -4.23
N GLN A 82 15.27 -8.10 -3.28
CA GLN A 82 14.64 -8.75 -2.13
C GLN A 82 13.76 -7.79 -1.29
N ASN A 83 14.03 -6.49 -1.36
CA ASN A 83 13.30 -5.43 -0.64
C ASN A 83 12.62 -4.43 -1.59
N ASP A 84 12.43 -4.78 -2.85
CA ASP A 84 11.77 -3.88 -3.80
C ASP A 84 10.30 -3.71 -3.45
N LEU A 85 9.82 -2.47 -3.59
CA LEU A 85 8.49 -2.06 -3.18
C LEU A 85 7.74 -1.45 -4.35
N LEU A 86 6.55 -1.98 -4.63
CA LEU A 86 5.57 -1.35 -5.51
C LEU A 86 4.52 -0.58 -4.69
N ILE A 87 4.33 0.68 -5.03
CA ILE A 87 3.30 1.55 -4.46
C ILE A 87 2.28 1.88 -5.56
N VAL A 88 1.06 1.37 -5.41
CA VAL A 88 -0.06 1.71 -6.30
C VAL A 88 -0.77 2.94 -5.77
N GLY A 89 -0.78 4.02 -6.55
CA GLY A 89 -1.25 5.33 -6.12
C GLY A 89 -0.30 6.02 -5.12
N PRO A 90 0.95 6.35 -5.51
CA PRO A 90 1.93 7.01 -4.65
C PRO A 90 1.61 8.50 -4.43
N GLY A 91 0.45 8.80 -3.86
CA GLY A 91 0.11 10.13 -3.35
C GLY A 91 0.91 10.47 -2.08
N VAL A 92 0.39 11.38 -1.26
CA VAL A 92 1.07 11.83 -0.03
C VAL A 92 1.49 10.65 0.86
N LEU A 93 0.57 9.75 1.21
CA LEU A 93 0.88 8.58 2.04
C LEU A 93 1.94 7.68 1.39
N GLY A 94 1.80 7.41 0.09
CA GLY A 94 2.74 6.56 -0.64
C GLY A 94 4.15 7.15 -0.71
N GLN A 95 4.28 8.47 -0.84
CA GLN A 95 5.58 9.14 -0.80
C GLN A 95 6.24 9.07 0.58
N ILE A 96 5.46 9.24 1.67
CA ILE A 96 5.96 9.07 3.04
C ILE A 96 6.44 7.62 3.25
N VAL A 97 5.66 6.64 2.82
CA VAL A 97 6.04 5.22 2.86
C VAL A 97 7.33 4.97 2.08
N ALA A 98 7.46 5.51 0.86
CA ALA A 98 8.67 5.37 0.04
C ALA A 98 9.91 5.94 0.74
N GLN A 99 9.80 7.12 1.33
CA GLN A 99 10.90 7.77 2.05
C GLN A 99 11.34 6.94 3.25
N GLN A 100 10.39 6.42 4.05
CA GLN A 100 10.70 5.60 5.20
C GLN A 100 11.29 4.24 4.79
N TRP A 101 10.70 3.60 3.78
CA TRP A 101 11.16 2.32 3.25
C TRP A 101 12.61 2.37 2.79
N ARG A 102 12.98 3.42 2.06
CA ARG A 102 14.37 3.61 1.59
C ARG A 102 15.37 3.79 2.73
N LYS A 103 14.97 4.43 3.84
CA LYS A 103 15.83 4.58 5.02
C LYS A 103 16.10 3.22 5.68
N GLU A 104 15.09 2.36 5.73
CA GLU A 104 15.18 1.03 6.35
C GLU A 104 15.83 -0.01 5.42
N HIS A 105 15.69 0.16 4.11
CA HIS A 105 16.19 -0.76 3.09
C HIS A 105 17.06 -0.01 2.05
N PRO A 106 18.31 0.37 2.40
CA PRO A 106 19.20 1.03 1.46
C PRO A 106 19.43 0.17 0.20
N GLY A 107 19.40 0.81 -0.97
CA GLY A 107 19.58 0.13 -2.26
C GLY A 107 18.34 -0.57 -2.82
N CYS A 108 17.19 -0.52 -2.15
CA CYS A 108 15.94 -1.02 -2.72
C CYS A 108 15.44 -0.13 -3.86
N GLN A 109 14.78 -0.75 -4.84
CA GLN A 109 14.03 -0.02 -5.86
C GLN A 109 12.59 0.19 -5.41
N ILE A 110 12.08 1.41 -5.58
CA ILE A 110 10.70 1.76 -5.24
C ILE A 110 9.99 2.18 -6.52
N TYR A 111 8.95 1.44 -6.87
CA TYR A 111 8.14 1.66 -8.05
C TYR A 111 6.81 2.31 -7.68
N GLY A 112 6.34 3.23 -8.51
CA GLY A 112 5.10 3.97 -8.29
C GLY A 112 4.13 3.84 -9.47
N GLN A 113 3.03 3.12 -9.29
CA GLN A 113 2.01 3.01 -10.34
C GLN A 113 0.96 4.12 -10.20
N THR A 114 0.75 4.89 -11.28
CA THR A 114 -0.24 5.98 -11.34
C THR A 114 -1.22 5.78 -12.49
N MET A 115 -2.38 6.44 -12.42
CA MET A 115 -3.33 6.49 -13.54
C MET A 115 -2.93 7.48 -14.63
N THR A 116 -2.23 8.56 -14.26
CA THR A 116 -1.81 9.65 -15.15
C THR A 116 -0.34 9.97 -14.92
N THR A 117 0.28 10.69 -15.85
CA THR A 117 1.69 11.11 -15.76
C THR A 117 1.88 12.43 -15.01
N ASP A 118 0.81 13.09 -14.58
CA ASP A 118 0.81 14.47 -14.06
C ASP A 118 1.78 14.71 -12.89
N HIS A 119 2.05 13.68 -12.08
CA HIS A 119 2.90 13.78 -10.90
C HIS A 119 4.21 12.98 -11.03
N HIS A 120 4.56 12.49 -12.23
CA HIS A 120 5.76 11.66 -12.41
C HIS A 120 7.04 12.39 -12.03
N ASP A 121 7.18 13.67 -12.37
CA ASP A 121 8.36 14.46 -12.01
C ASP A 121 8.56 14.57 -10.49
N ASP A 122 7.46 14.73 -9.74
CA ASP A 122 7.51 14.80 -8.28
C ASP A 122 7.86 13.44 -7.66
N LEU A 123 7.37 12.35 -8.25
CA LEU A 123 7.73 10.98 -7.85
C LEU A 123 9.21 10.69 -8.10
N VAL A 124 9.74 11.08 -9.25
CA VAL A 124 11.17 10.93 -9.57
C VAL A 124 12.02 11.71 -8.57
N LYS A 125 11.64 12.94 -8.21
CA LYS A 125 12.33 13.73 -7.16
C LYS A 125 12.26 13.04 -5.79
N ALA A 126 11.18 12.33 -5.48
CA ALA A 126 11.07 11.50 -4.28
C ALA A 126 11.83 10.16 -4.36
N GLY A 127 12.54 9.90 -5.47
CA GLY A 127 13.29 8.68 -5.75
C GLY A 127 12.41 7.47 -6.10
N ILE A 128 11.15 7.70 -6.45
CA ILE A 128 10.21 6.67 -6.89
C ILE A 128 10.31 6.57 -8.41
N ILE A 129 10.34 5.35 -8.95
CA ILE A 129 10.35 5.06 -10.38
C ILE A 129 8.89 4.96 -10.84
N PRO A 130 8.32 5.99 -11.50
CA PRO A 130 6.92 5.98 -11.84
C PRO A 130 6.63 5.13 -13.09
N SER A 131 5.46 4.50 -13.13
CA SER A 131 4.91 3.88 -14.31
C SER A 131 3.40 4.09 -14.40
N LEU A 132 2.85 4.01 -15.60
CA LEU A 132 1.40 4.01 -15.78
C LEU A 132 0.81 2.66 -15.40
N ARG A 133 -0.41 2.67 -14.85
CA ARG A 133 -1.19 1.47 -14.60
C ARG A 133 -1.28 0.62 -15.87
N GLY A 134 -1.10 -0.70 -15.70
CA GLY A 134 -1.23 -1.64 -16.80
C GLY A 134 -0.02 -1.67 -17.74
N SER A 135 1.05 -0.93 -17.41
CA SER A 135 2.37 -1.22 -17.99
C SER A 135 2.73 -2.65 -17.64
N GLU A 136 2.88 -3.50 -18.65
CA GLU A 136 3.39 -4.87 -18.49
C GLU A 136 4.74 -4.80 -17.78
N THR A 137 4.78 -5.37 -16.57
CA THR A 137 6.03 -5.54 -15.83
C THR A 137 6.27 -7.03 -15.75
N SER A 138 7.31 -7.51 -16.44
CA SER A 138 7.69 -8.93 -16.41
C SER A 138 8.19 -9.38 -15.02
N TYR A 139 8.32 -8.45 -14.07
CA TYR A 139 8.84 -8.69 -12.72
C TYR A 139 7.76 -8.39 -11.67
N LYS A 140 7.70 -9.24 -10.65
CA LYS A 140 6.80 -9.09 -9.49
C LYS A 140 7.60 -8.65 -8.27
N CYS A 141 7.05 -7.75 -7.47
CA CYS A 141 7.70 -7.24 -6.27
C CYS A 141 7.38 -8.11 -5.03
N PRO A 142 8.30 -8.26 -4.06
CA PRO A 142 8.02 -8.88 -2.77
C PRO A 142 7.13 -8.01 -1.87
N TYR A 143 7.20 -6.69 -2.02
CA TYR A 143 6.34 -5.79 -1.25
C TYR A 143 5.46 -4.99 -2.19
N VAL A 144 4.17 -5.01 -1.92
CA VAL A 144 3.17 -4.22 -2.66
C VAL A 144 2.30 -3.49 -1.65
N ILE A 145 2.13 -2.19 -1.82
CA ILE A 145 1.16 -1.40 -1.07
C ILE A 145 0.19 -0.71 -2.03
N PHE A 146 -1.10 -0.84 -1.77
CA PHE A 146 -2.16 -0.19 -2.51
C PHE A 146 -2.72 0.98 -1.71
N CYS A 147 -2.41 2.19 -2.18
CA CYS A 147 -2.79 3.48 -1.58
C CYS A 147 -3.68 4.34 -2.48
N ALA A 148 -4.03 3.86 -3.67
CA ALA A 148 -4.86 4.61 -4.61
C ALA A 148 -6.29 4.79 -4.06
N PRO A 149 -6.89 5.99 -4.11
CA PRO A 149 -8.26 6.18 -3.66
C PRO A 149 -9.27 5.55 -4.64
N PRO A 150 -10.46 5.13 -4.17
CA PRO A 150 -11.49 4.53 -5.02
C PRO A 150 -12.15 5.49 -6.03
N SER A 151 -11.81 6.79 -6.00
CA SER A 151 -12.49 7.82 -6.79
C SER A 151 -12.15 7.82 -8.28
N ARG A 152 -11.09 7.12 -8.72
CA ARG A 152 -10.57 7.21 -10.10
C ARG A 152 -10.87 5.97 -10.97
N THR A 153 -11.74 5.08 -10.53
CA THR A 153 -12.06 3.84 -11.25
C THR A 153 -13.51 3.41 -11.01
N ALA A 154 -14.12 2.76 -11.99
CA ALA A 154 -15.44 2.18 -11.86
C ALA A 154 -15.40 0.80 -11.16
N ASP A 155 -14.34 0.02 -11.37
CA ASP A 155 -14.13 -1.30 -10.75
C ASP A 155 -12.89 -1.28 -9.87
N TYR A 156 -13.03 -0.65 -8.70
CA TYR A 156 -11.96 -0.57 -7.72
C TYR A 156 -11.45 -1.95 -7.24
N PRO A 157 -12.32 -2.97 -7.01
CA PRO A 157 -11.84 -4.33 -6.75
C PRO A 157 -10.97 -4.92 -7.88
N ALA A 158 -11.22 -4.61 -9.15
CA ALA A 158 -10.35 -5.04 -10.26
C ALA A 158 -8.97 -4.38 -10.18
N ASP A 159 -8.90 -3.12 -9.81
CA ASP A 159 -7.62 -2.41 -9.63
C ASP A 159 -6.79 -3.07 -8.52
N VAL A 160 -7.43 -3.50 -7.44
CA VAL A 160 -6.78 -4.25 -6.36
C VAL A 160 -6.31 -5.63 -6.82
N ARG A 161 -7.09 -6.35 -7.65
CA ARG A 161 -6.66 -7.62 -8.27
C ARG A 161 -5.43 -7.43 -9.17
N LEU A 162 -5.39 -6.36 -9.94
CA LEU A 162 -4.25 -6.03 -10.80
C LEU A 162 -3.01 -5.68 -9.97
N ALA A 163 -3.17 -4.99 -8.84
CA ALA A 163 -2.07 -4.76 -7.92
C ALA A 163 -1.56 -6.07 -7.29
N ALA A 164 -2.48 -6.95 -6.90
CA ALA A 164 -2.16 -8.26 -6.36
C ALA A 164 -1.39 -9.14 -7.37
N SER A 165 -1.66 -9.02 -8.68
CA SER A 165 -0.90 -9.78 -9.68
C SER A 165 0.57 -9.37 -9.79
N ASN A 166 0.92 -8.15 -9.35
CA ASN A 166 2.29 -7.66 -9.29
C ASN A 166 3.03 -8.13 -8.02
N TRP A 167 2.35 -8.81 -7.09
CA TRP A 167 2.93 -9.39 -5.89
C TRP A 167 3.45 -10.81 -6.16
N ASN A 168 4.68 -11.10 -5.76
CA ASN A 168 5.29 -12.42 -5.99
C ASN A 168 4.88 -13.48 -4.96
N GLY A 169 4.19 -13.07 -3.88
CA GLY A 169 3.74 -13.95 -2.78
C GLY A 169 4.75 -14.09 -1.63
N GLU A 170 5.96 -13.55 -1.76
CA GLU A 170 6.89 -13.31 -0.66
C GLU A 170 6.62 -11.95 -0.01
N GLY A 171 7.21 -11.62 1.13
CA GLY A 171 7.00 -10.31 1.76
C GLY A 171 5.52 -10.07 2.12
N SER A 172 4.96 -8.93 1.69
CA SER A 172 3.61 -8.50 2.05
C SER A 172 2.90 -7.73 0.93
N PHE A 173 1.62 -8.06 0.70
CA PHE A 173 0.68 -7.18 0.00
C PHE A 173 -0.23 -6.47 1.00
N VAL A 174 -0.16 -5.14 1.04
CA VAL A 174 -0.91 -4.29 1.97
C VAL A 174 -1.90 -3.42 1.20
N PHE A 175 -3.13 -3.34 1.69
CA PHE A 175 -4.16 -2.44 1.17
C PHE A 175 -4.60 -1.44 2.23
N THR A 176 -4.51 -0.15 1.90
CA THR A 176 -5.00 0.90 2.79
C THR A 176 -6.49 1.10 2.59
N SER A 177 -7.27 0.61 3.56
CA SER A 177 -8.70 0.86 3.66
C SER A 177 -8.95 2.09 4.55
N SER A 178 -10.19 2.26 4.99
CA SER A 178 -10.65 3.30 5.89
C SER A 178 -11.30 2.68 7.11
N SER A 179 -11.44 3.44 8.21
CA SER A 179 -12.35 3.08 9.31
C SER A 179 -13.83 3.21 8.94
N ALA A 180 -14.17 3.83 7.80
CA ALA A 180 -15.54 4.01 7.33
C ALA A 180 -16.41 2.73 7.24
N PRO A 181 -15.89 1.51 7.01
CA PRO A 181 -16.67 0.29 7.04
C PRO A 181 -17.13 -0.14 8.44
N TYR A 182 -16.56 0.39 9.54
CA TYR A 182 -17.06 0.06 10.88
C TYR A 182 -18.44 0.67 11.12
N ASP A 183 -19.37 -0.14 11.62
CA ASP A 183 -20.72 0.27 12.00
C ASP A 183 -20.76 0.72 13.46
N CYS A 184 -19.91 1.68 13.79
CA CYS A 184 -19.78 2.25 15.13
C CYS A 184 -20.15 3.75 15.07
N ASN A 185 -21.37 4.08 15.48
CA ASN A 185 -21.90 5.44 15.46
C ASN A 185 -22.28 5.98 16.85
N ASP A 186 -21.93 5.24 17.90
CA ASP A 186 -22.23 5.51 19.30
C ASP A 186 -21.10 6.25 20.04
N ASN A 187 -20.03 6.64 19.33
CA ASN A 187 -18.78 7.17 19.89
C ASN A 187 -18.09 6.21 20.89
N GLY A 188 -18.42 4.91 20.82
CA GLY A 188 -17.76 3.88 21.59
C GLY A 188 -16.36 3.56 21.06
N SER A 189 -15.66 2.68 21.78
CA SER A 189 -14.41 2.09 21.28
C SER A 189 -14.67 1.26 20.04
N CYS A 190 -13.85 1.44 19.02
CA CYS A 190 -13.89 0.67 17.78
C CYS A 190 -12.55 -0.05 17.60
N ASP A 191 -12.60 -1.36 17.36
CA ASP A 191 -11.46 -2.25 17.12
C ASP A 191 -11.72 -3.13 15.87
N GLU A 192 -10.79 -4.03 15.54
CA GLU A 192 -10.90 -4.91 14.38
C GLU A 192 -12.02 -5.98 14.50
N ASN A 193 -12.54 -6.22 15.69
CA ASN A 193 -13.66 -7.13 15.95
C ASN A 193 -15.02 -6.41 15.89
N SER A 194 -15.00 -5.09 15.77
CA SER A 194 -16.20 -4.27 15.76
C SER A 194 -17.05 -4.55 14.52
N PRO A 195 -18.39 -4.46 14.64
CA PRO A 195 -19.29 -4.71 13.52
C PRO A 195 -18.96 -3.87 12.30
N VAL A 196 -19.20 -4.46 11.14
CA VAL A 196 -18.98 -3.81 9.84
C VAL A 196 -20.33 -3.53 9.19
N VAL A 197 -20.42 -2.39 8.50
CA VAL A 197 -21.60 -1.98 7.75
C VAL A 197 -22.01 -3.09 6.77
N PRO A 198 -23.28 -3.55 6.79
CA PRO A 198 -23.75 -4.55 5.86
C PRO A 198 -23.62 -4.09 4.41
N VAL A 199 -23.17 -5.00 3.54
CA VAL A 199 -23.10 -4.74 2.09
C VAL A 199 -24.48 -4.36 1.57
N GLY A 200 -24.56 -3.28 0.80
CA GLY A 200 -25.78 -2.70 0.25
C GLY A 200 -26.30 -1.50 1.03
N ARG A 201 -25.77 -1.21 2.23
CA ARG A 201 -26.18 -0.02 3.01
C ARG A 201 -25.61 1.28 2.45
N SER A 202 -24.39 1.25 1.90
CA SER A 202 -23.75 2.43 1.34
C SER A 202 -22.81 2.05 0.19
N PRO A 203 -22.98 2.64 -1.01
CA PRO A 203 -22.07 2.39 -2.14
C PRO A 203 -20.60 2.66 -1.79
N ARG A 204 -20.35 3.66 -0.95
CA ARG A 204 -18.99 4.04 -0.52
C ARG A 204 -18.33 2.93 0.30
N THR A 205 -19.04 2.36 1.27
CA THR A 205 -18.48 1.28 2.11
C THR A 205 -18.44 -0.03 1.34
N ASP A 206 -19.41 -0.29 0.47
CA ASP A 206 -19.46 -1.50 -0.36
C ASP A 206 -18.24 -1.62 -1.26
N VAL A 207 -17.79 -0.52 -1.86
CA VAL A 207 -16.58 -0.49 -2.69
C VAL A 207 -15.35 -0.91 -1.89
N LEU A 208 -15.21 -0.40 -0.66
CA LEU A 208 -14.10 -0.76 0.22
C LEU A 208 -14.20 -2.23 0.66
N LEU A 209 -15.37 -2.69 1.10
CA LEU A 209 -15.54 -4.08 1.56
C LEU A 209 -15.29 -5.10 0.46
N LYS A 210 -15.68 -4.80 -0.78
CA LYS A 210 -15.37 -5.64 -1.94
C LYS A 210 -13.87 -5.68 -2.23
N ALA A 211 -13.18 -4.54 -2.09
CA ALA A 211 -11.74 -4.47 -2.26
C ALA A 211 -10.99 -5.20 -1.13
N GLU A 212 -11.39 -5.01 0.13
CA GLU A 212 -10.83 -5.72 1.29
C GLU A 212 -10.96 -7.25 1.11
N LYS A 213 -12.13 -7.72 0.65
CA LYS A 213 -12.34 -9.14 0.37
C LYS A 213 -11.33 -9.69 -0.62
N VAL A 214 -11.06 -8.98 -1.72
CA VAL A 214 -10.05 -9.38 -2.71
C VAL A 214 -8.67 -9.55 -2.06
N VAL A 215 -8.27 -8.60 -1.20
CA VAL A 215 -6.96 -8.62 -0.53
C VAL A 215 -6.84 -9.81 0.40
N LEU A 216 -7.88 -10.08 1.19
CA LEU A 216 -7.89 -11.20 2.12
C LEU A 216 -7.88 -12.55 1.39
N GLU A 217 -8.59 -12.66 0.26
CA GLU A 217 -8.62 -13.87 -0.57
C GLU A 217 -7.24 -14.24 -1.16
N VAL A 218 -6.40 -13.24 -1.45
CA VAL A 218 -5.02 -13.47 -1.92
C VAL A 218 -4.00 -13.61 -0.78
N GLY A 219 -4.43 -13.52 0.48
CA GLY A 219 -3.56 -13.61 1.66
C GLY A 219 -2.81 -12.32 2.00
N GLY A 220 -3.27 -11.16 1.49
CA GLY A 220 -2.73 -9.85 1.84
C GLY A 220 -3.27 -9.33 3.19
N CYS A 221 -2.85 -8.12 3.53
CA CYS A 221 -3.21 -7.42 4.76
C CYS A 221 -4.03 -6.17 4.46
N VAL A 222 -5.13 -6.00 5.19
CA VAL A 222 -5.97 -4.80 5.14
C VAL A 222 -5.66 -3.91 6.34
N VAL A 223 -5.35 -2.65 6.08
CA VAL A 223 -5.12 -1.64 7.13
C VAL A 223 -6.22 -0.58 7.04
N ARG A 224 -7.16 -0.58 7.99
CA ARG A 224 -8.26 0.39 8.05
C ARG A 224 -7.79 1.67 8.74
N LEU A 225 -7.48 2.69 7.95
CA LEU A 225 -6.93 3.95 8.46
C LEU A 225 -8.06 4.90 8.91
N ALA A 226 -7.86 5.52 10.07
CA ALA A 226 -8.68 6.64 10.55
C ALA A 226 -8.01 7.97 10.17
N GLY A 227 -8.84 8.99 9.90
CA GLY A 227 -8.48 10.38 9.57
C GLY A 227 -6.99 10.68 9.47
N LEU A 228 -6.40 10.49 8.28
CA LEU A 228 -5.00 10.80 8.05
C LEU A 228 -4.84 12.31 7.93
N TYR A 229 -3.93 12.87 8.73
CA TYR A 229 -3.56 14.28 8.68
C TYR A 229 -2.06 14.40 8.54
N ILE A 230 -1.62 15.37 7.75
CA ILE A 230 -0.23 15.77 7.66
C ILE A 230 -0.04 17.07 8.45
N SER A 231 1.04 17.13 9.22
CA SER A 231 1.52 18.39 9.80
C SER A 231 2.75 18.85 9.03
N PHE A 232 2.81 20.14 8.73
CA PHE A 232 4.03 20.76 8.21
C PHE A 232 4.74 21.45 9.36
N ILE A 233 5.99 21.08 9.62
CA ILE A 233 6.89 21.84 10.51
C ILE A 233 8.05 22.33 9.65
N ASP A 234 8.30 23.64 9.68
CA ASP A 234 9.40 24.30 8.98
C ASP A 234 9.51 23.96 7.48
N GLY A 235 8.36 23.85 6.80
CA GLY A 235 8.28 23.59 5.36
C GLY A 235 8.61 22.15 4.96
N SER A 236 8.84 21.25 5.92
CA SER A 236 9.07 19.83 5.68
C SER A 236 7.87 18.99 6.10
N LEU A 237 7.54 17.97 5.29
CA LEU A 237 6.57 16.94 5.63
C LEU A 237 7.19 16.00 6.67
N ILE A 238 6.44 15.71 7.73
CA ILE A 238 6.71 14.64 8.71
C ILE A 238 5.65 13.55 8.58
#